data_AF-A0A7I9W3N2-F1
#
_entry.id   AF-A0A7I9W3N2-F1
#
_cell.length_a   1.000
_cell.length_b   1.000
_cell.length_c   1.000
_cell.angle_alpha   90.00
_cell.angle_beta   90.00
_cell.angle_gamma   90.00
#
_symmetry.space_group_name_H-M   'P 1'
#
loop_
_entity.id
_entity.type
_entity.pdbx_description
1 polymer ?
#
loop_
_entity_poly.entity_id
_entity_poly.type
_entity_poly.pdbx_seq_one_letter_code
_entity_poly.pdbx_strand_id
1 'polypeptide(L)'
;MRTQFLIEVADTTSEDLAAAGIDHATALLELNRLFVAWVETEYHRRTHTETGQTPLARWEAGWDRLGHTPAMPTADELTEAFLWSEYRVVAKTATVSLHANSYQVDPALVGRKVELVFSRSIWKPSRSATTTRATGKPCRTPSPATRTPKPDRKPPSPSRRRRGSTIWR
;
A
#
# COMPACT_ATOMS: atom_id res chain seq x y z
N MET A 1 20.59 -23.98 28.69
CA MET A 1 19.12 -23.86 28.81
C MET A 1 18.76 -22.45 28.36
N ARG A 2 17.93 -22.28 27.32
CA ARG A 2 17.43 -20.96 26.88
C ARG A 2 16.21 -20.63 27.74
N THR A 3 16.35 -19.65 28.62
CA THR A 3 15.23 -19.11 29.40
C THR A 3 14.52 -18.09 28.52
N GLN A 4 13.36 -18.45 27.98
CA GLN A 4 12.50 -17.52 27.26
C GLN A 4 11.76 -16.66 28.29
N PHE A 5 12.00 -15.35 28.29
CA PHE A 5 11.23 -14.40 29.10
C PHE A 5 9.99 -13.97 28.31
N LEU A 6 8.81 -14.36 28.81
CA LEU A 6 7.54 -13.79 28.37
C LEU A 6 7.38 -12.46 29.12
N ILE A 7 7.50 -11.35 28.40
CA ILE A 7 7.19 -10.02 28.93
C ILE A 7 5.78 -9.69 28.42
N GLU A 8 4.82 -9.65 29.33
CA GLU A 8 3.50 -9.08 29.05
C GLU A 8 3.64 -7.56 29.01
N VAL A 9 3.65 -7.00 27.80
CA VAL A 9 3.48 -5.56 27.62
C VAL A 9 1.99 -5.29 27.81
N ALA A 10 1.64 -4.58 28.87
CA ALA A 10 0.27 -4.11 29.02
C ALA A 10 -0.04 -3.16 27.86
N ASP A 11 -0.94 -3.58 26.97
CA ASP A 11 -1.37 -2.75 25.84
C ASP A 11 -2.10 -1.53 26.39
N THR A 12 -1.62 -0.33 26.03
CA THR A 12 -2.40 0.89 26.24
C THR A 12 -3.58 0.86 25.28
N THR A 13 -4.81 0.85 25.81
CA THR A 13 -6.00 0.79 24.96
C THR A 13 -6.35 2.16 24.40
N SER A 14 -7.12 2.18 23.32
CA SER A 14 -7.70 3.42 22.77
C SER A 14 -8.58 4.17 23.77
N GLU A 15 -9.21 3.44 24.69
CA GLU A 15 -10.07 4.01 25.74
C GLU A 15 -9.24 4.74 26.79
N ASP A 16 -8.08 4.19 27.16
CA ASP A 16 -7.13 4.82 28.10
C ASP A 16 -6.57 6.13 27.53
N LEU A 17 -6.22 6.15 26.23
CA LEU A 17 -5.75 7.35 25.54
C LEU A 17 -6.85 8.42 25.48
N ALA A 18 -8.08 8.01 25.19
CA ALA A 18 -9.23 8.91 25.18
C ALA A 18 -9.51 9.50 26.57
N ALA A 19 -9.42 8.68 27.63
CA ALA A 19 -9.57 9.14 29.02
C ALA A 19 -8.46 10.13 29.41
N ALA A 20 -7.24 9.98 28.89
CA ALA A 20 -6.14 10.91 29.06
C ALA A 20 -6.25 12.17 28.19
N GLY A 21 -7.24 12.25 27.29
CA GLY A 21 -7.41 13.37 26.36
C GLY A 21 -6.34 13.44 25.25
N ILE A 22 -5.67 12.33 24.97
CA ILE A 22 -4.60 12.24 23.97
C ILE A 22 -5.16 11.53 22.73
N ASP A 23 -5.04 12.16 21.56
CA ASP A 23 -5.41 11.48 20.32
C ASP A 23 -4.35 10.45 19.90
N HIS A 24 -4.79 9.42 19.16
CA HIS A 24 -3.93 8.31 18.74
C HIS A 24 -2.72 8.74 17.89
N ALA A 25 -2.87 9.76 17.04
CA ALA A 25 -1.79 10.21 16.18
C ALA A 25 -0.71 10.91 17.01
N THR A 26 -1.10 11.76 17.95
CA THR A 26 -0.18 12.40 18.90
C THR A 26 0.51 11.37 19.80
N ALA A 27 -0.24 10.40 20.34
CA ALA A 27 0.35 9.32 21.15
C ALA A 27 1.41 8.53 20.38
N LEU A 28 1.14 8.20 19.11
CA LEU A 28 2.09 7.49 18.24
C LEU A 28 3.33 8.35 17.93
N LEU A 29 3.16 9.65 17.70
CA LEU A 29 4.27 10.56 17.47
C LEU A 29 5.18 10.66 18.69
N GLU A 30 4.61 10.78 19.89
CA GLU A 30 5.39 10.82 21.13
C GLU A 30 6.06 9.48 21.43
N LEU A 31 5.38 8.35 21.21
CA LEU A 31 5.98 7.03 21.34
C LEU A 31 7.20 6.88 20.41
N ASN A 32 7.04 7.26 19.13
CA ASN A 32 8.14 7.22 18.18
C ASN A 32 9.29 8.13 18.61
N ARG A 33 9.00 9.32 19.12
CA ARG A 33 10.01 10.26 19.63
C ARG A 33 10.80 9.66 20.79
N LEU A 34 10.11 9.11 21.79
CA LEU A 34 10.72 8.48 22.95
C LEU A 34 11.50 7.22 22.58
N PHE A 35 10.95 6.40 21.67
CA PHE A 35 11.61 5.20 21.17
C PHE A 35 12.92 5.54 20.45
N VAL A 36 12.89 6.50 19.52
CA VAL A 36 14.10 6.96 18.80
C VAL A 36 15.15 7.48 19.79
N ALA A 37 14.75 8.35 20.72
CA ALA A 37 15.66 8.87 21.74
C ALA A 37 16.30 7.73 22.55
N TRP A 38 15.51 6.74 22.97
CA TRP A 38 16.02 5.58 23.71
C TRP A 38 16.96 4.72 22.88
N VAL A 39 16.66 4.47 21.61
CA VAL A 39 17.53 3.70 20.70
C VAL A 39 18.88 4.41 20.54
N GLU A 40 18.85 5.70 20.25
CA GLU A 40 20.05 6.50 19.95
C GLU A 40 20.93 6.73 21.18
N THR A 41 20.34 6.87 22.37
CA THR A 41 21.08 7.23 23.59
C THR A 41 21.45 6.04 24.45
N GLU A 42 20.58 5.03 24.57
CA GLU A 42 20.73 3.94 25.54
C GLU A 42 20.96 2.59 24.89
N TYR A 43 20.07 2.17 23.97
CA TYR A 43 20.05 0.79 23.47
C TYR A 43 21.39 0.34 22.87
N HIS A 44 21.94 1.14 21.96
CA HIS A 44 23.19 0.79 21.28
C HIS A 44 24.41 0.75 22.21
N ARG A 45 24.36 1.45 23.35
CA ARG A 45 25.47 1.64 24.30
C ARG A 45 25.36 0.77 25.54
N ARG A 46 24.17 0.29 25.88
CA ARG A 46 23.94 -0.57 27.05
C ARG A 46 24.49 -1.97 26.80
N THR A 47 25.21 -2.51 27.77
CA THR A 47 25.70 -3.90 27.70
C THR A 47 24.51 -4.85 27.75
N HIS A 48 24.39 -5.71 26.74
CA HIS A 48 23.31 -6.68 26.66
C HIS A 48 23.63 -7.88 27.56
N THR A 49 22.66 -8.30 28.37
CA THR A 49 22.85 -9.32 29.41
C THR A 49 23.18 -10.70 28.85
N GLU A 50 22.64 -11.06 27.68
CA GLU A 50 22.91 -12.35 27.04
C GLU A 50 24.29 -12.43 26.39
N THR A 51 24.80 -11.32 25.84
CA THR A 51 26.01 -11.32 25.03
C THR A 51 27.21 -10.73 25.76
N GLY A 52 27.00 -10.07 26.89
CA GLY A 52 28.04 -9.38 27.66
C GLY A 52 28.71 -8.22 26.91
N GLN A 53 28.14 -7.79 25.78
CA GLN A 53 28.67 -6.76 24.90
C GLN A 53 27.58 -5.74 24.56
N THR A 54 27.97 -4.52 24.21
CA THR A 54 27.04 -3.53 23.67
C THR A 54 26.67 -3.89 22.22
N PRO A 55 25.43 -3.65 21.77
CA PRO A 55 25.04 -3.90 20.38
C PRO A 55 25.95 -3.20 19.36
N LEU A 56 26.37 -1.96 19.64
CA LEU A 56 27.24 -1.20 18.76
C LEU A 56 28.63 -1.84 18.64
N ALA A 57 29.28 -2.18 19.77
CA ALA A 57 30.61 -2.80 19.73
C ALA A 57 30.58 -4.16 19.04
N ARG A 58 29.50 -4.93 19.21
CA ARG A 58 29.33 -6.20 18.53
C ARG A 58 29.13 -6.02 17.02
N TRP A 59 28.40 -4.99 16.60
CA TRP A 59 28.21 -4.64 15.19
C TRP A 59 29.53 -4.22 14.53
N GLU A 60 30.28 -3.32 15.16
CA GLU A 60 31.59 -2.86 14.69
C GLU A 60 32.59 -4.01 14.55
N ALA A 61 32.72 -4.84 15.60
CA ALA A 61 33.59 -6.02 15.56
C ALA A 61 33.18 -7.04 14.48
N GLY A 62 31.90 -7.08 14.11
CA GLY A 62 31.40 -7.89 13.00
C GLY A 62 31.96 -7.43 11.65
N TRP A 63 31.99 -6.12 11.41
CA TRP A 63 32.54 -5.54 10.18
C TRP A 63 34.07 -5.60 10.14
N ASP A 64 34.73 -5.36 11.27
CA ASP A 64 36.19 -5.52 11.38
C ASP A 64 36.63 -6.93 10.99
N ARG A 65 35.87 -7.95 11.44
CA ARG A 65 36.13 -9.35 11.07
C ARG A 65 35.97 -9.61 9.57
N LEU A 66 35.00 -8.95 8.94
CA LEU A 66 34.75 -9.09 7.50
C LEU A 66 35.74 -8.28 6.64
N GLY A 67 36.46 -7.33 7.24
CA GLY A 67 37.46 -6.51 6.56
C GLY A 67 36.86 -5.46 5.61
N HIS A 68 35.56 -5.16 5.75
CA HIS A 68 34.88 -4.14 4.96
C HIS A 68 33.70 -3.54 5.74
N THR A 69 33.26 -2.36 5.33
CA THR A 69 32.06 -1.70 5.87
C THR A 69 30.79 -2.18 5.16
N PRO A 70 29.58 -1.91 5.70
CA PRO A 70 28.34 -2.08 4.94
C PRO A 70 28.44 -1.39 3.58
N ALA A 71 27.99 -2.08 2.53
CA ALA A 71 27.87 -1.47 1.21
C ALA A 71 26.76 -0.41 1.27
N MET A 72 27.08 0.82 0.88
CA MET A 72 26.09 1.87 0.74
C MET A 72 25.35 1.67 -0.60
N PRO A 73 24.03 1.46 -0.58
CA PRO A 73 23.28 1.29 -1.81
C PRO A 73 23.30 2.59 -2.62
N THR A 74 23.36 2.44 -3.93
CA THR A 74 23.24 3.54 -4.89
C THR A 74 21.82 4.11 -4.88
N ALA A 75 21.66 5.34 -5.37
CA ALA A 75 20.33 5.97 -5.49
C ALA A 75 19.37 5.16 -6.37
N ASP A 76 19.89 4.46 -7.38
CA ASP A 76 19.10 3.63 -8.29
C ASP A 76 18.62 2.35 -7.59
N GLU A 77 19.49 1.67 -6.83
CA GLU A 77 19.12 0.50 -6.01
C GLU A 77 18.09 0.86 -4.93
N LEU A 78 18.25 2.02 -4.29
CA LEU A 78 17.26 2.52 -3.34
C LEU A 78 15.93 2.80 -4.04
N THR A 79 15.96 3.42 -5.22
CA THR A 79 14.73 3.70 -5.98
C THR A 79 14.02 2.41 -6.33
N GLU A 80 14.75 1.41 -6.82
CA GLU A 80 14.22 0.10 -7.20
C GLU A 80 13.62 -0.65 -6.01
N ALA A 81 14.27 -0.62 -4.84
CA ALA A 81 13.78 -1.25 -3.62
C ALA A 81 12.41 -0.73 -3.13
N PHE A 82 12.03 0.49 -3.53
CA PHE A 82 10.72 1.08 -3.20
C PHE A 82 9.69 0.99 -4.32
N LEU A 83 10.04 0.36 -5.45
CA LEU A 83 9.07 0.11 -6.52
C LEU A 83 8.18 -1.08 -6.16
N TRP A 84 6.90 -0.91 -6.43
CA TRP A 84 5.88 -1.94 -6.29
C TRP A 84 5.56 -2.47 -7.68
N SER A 85 5.39 -3.78 -7.81
CA SER A 85 4.93 -4.40 -9.05
C SER A 85 3.54 -5.01 -8.88
N GLU A 86 2.70 -4.79 -9.88
CA GLU A 86 1.40 -5.47 -9.98
C GLU A 86 1.15 -5.93 -11.41
N TYR A 87 0.64 -7.15 -11.56
CA TYR A 87 0.29 -7.68 -12.87
C TYR A 87 -1.15 -7.36 -13.23
N ARG A 88 -1.35 -6.78 -14.42
CA ARG A 88 -2.68 -6.49 -14.98
C ARG A 88 -2.76 -6.99 -16.42
N VAL A 89 -3.97 -7.34 -16.86
CA VAL A 89 -4.23 -7.67 -18.26
C VAL A 89 -4.67 -6.42 -19.00
N VAL A 90 -4.09 -6.17 -20.16
CA VAL A 90 -4.44 -5.02 -20.99
C VAL A 90 -5.82 -5.20 -21.60
N ALA A 91 -6.70 -4.23 -21.37
CA ALA A 91 -8.06 -4.23 -21.93
C ALA A 91 -8.04 -4.06 -23.46
N LYS A 92 -9.15 -4.43 -24.12
CA LYS A 92 -9.31 -4.29 -25.59
C LYS A 92 -9.09 -2.86 -26.11
N THR A 93 -9.25 -1.86 -25.25
CA THR A 93 -9.04 -0.44 -25.52
C THR A 93 -7.58 0.02 -25.35
N ALA A 94 -6.63 -0.92 -25.25
CA ALA A 94 -5.20 -0.64 -24.99
C ALA A 94 -4.97 0.16 -23.70
N THR A 95 -5.72 -0.18 -22.64
CA THR A 95 -5.65 0.49 -21.34
C THR A 95 -5.47 -0.50 -20.19
N VAL A 96 -4.84 -0.04 -19.12
CA VAL A 96 -4.70 -0.75 -17.83
C VAL A 96 -5.14 0.17 -16.69
N SER A 97 -5.88 -0.37 -15.73
CA SER A 97 -6.34 0.38 -14.55
C SER A 97 -5.53 -0.01 -13.32
N LEU A 98 -5.03 1.00 -12.60
CA LEU A 98 -4.25 0.87 -11.38
C LEU A 98 -4.62 2.01 -10.42
N HIS A 99 -4.97 1.68 -9.17
CA HIS A 99 -5.34 2.64 -8.12
C HIS A 99 -6.33 3.74 -8.58
N ALA A 100 -7.45 3.31 -9.16
CA ALA A 100 -8.51 4.17 -9.72
C ALA A 100 -8.08 5.11 -10.87
N ASN A 101 -6.86 4.98 -11.37
CA ASN A 101 -6.37 5.65 -12.57
C ASN A 101 -6.33 4.66 -13.75
N SER A 102 -6.49 5.17 -14.98
CA SER A 102 -6.32 4.37 -16.20
C SER A 102 -5.16 4.91 -17.03
N TYR A 103 -4.33 4.00 -17.53
CA TYR A 103 -3.13 4.29 -18.28
C TYR A 103 -3.26 3.67 -19.67
N GLN A 104 -2.92 4.43 -20.72
CA GLN A 104 -2.87 3.90 -22.08
C GLN A 104 -1.54 3.21 -22.31
N VAL A 105 -1.55 2.02 -22.87
CA VAL A 105 -0.36 1.24 -23.22
C VAL A 105 -0.33 0.96 -24.72
N ASP A 106 0.76 0.38 -25.20
CA ASP A 106 0.88 -0.03 -26.60
C ASP A 106 -0.27 -0.98 -26.99
N PRO A 107 -1.05 -0.68 -28.04
CA PRO A 107 -2.10 -1.54 -28.56
C PRO A 107 -1.65 -2.97 -28.89
N ALA A 108 -0.36 -3.20 -29.18
CA ALA A 108 0.19 -4.53 -29.41
C ALA A 108 0.15 -5.43 -28.16
N LEU A 109 -0.02 -4.85 -26.97
CA LEU A 109 -0.10 -5.55 -25.69
C LEU A 109 -1.53 -5.93 -25.29
N VAL A 110 -2.55 -5.60 -26.10
CA VAL A 110 -3.95 -5.95 -25.81
C VAL A 110 -4.10 -7.45 -25.55
N GLY A 111 -4.77 -7.78 -24.43
CA GLY A 111 -4.97 -9.17 -24.00
C GLY A 111 -3.75 -9.84 -23.36
N ARG A 112 -2.59 -9.16 -23.28
CA ARG A 112 -1.39 -9.67 -22.60
C ARG A 112 -1.38 -9.26 -21.14
N LYS A 113 -0.75 -10.11 -20.31
CA LYS A 113 -0.43 -9.80 -18.91
C LYS A 113 0.84 -8.95 -18.89
N VAL A 114 0.74 -7.75 -18.35
CA VAL A 114 1.84 -6.80 -18.21
C VAL A 114 2.14 -6.58 -16.73
N GLU A 115 3.40 -6.34 -16.41
CA GLU A 115 3.84 -5.92 -15.09
C GLU A 115 3.86 -4.39 -15.04
N LEU A 116 3.15 -3.82 -14.07
CA LEU A 116 3.14 -2.40 -13.79
C LEU A 116 4.06 -2.13 -12.61
N VAL A 117 5.16 -1.42 -12.85
CA VAL A 117 6.13 -1.04 -11.82
C VAL A 117 5.93 0.44 -11.49
N PHE A 118 5.69 0.75 -10.22
CA PHE A 118 5.40 2.11 -9.78
C PHE A 118 5.87 2.37 -8.34
N SER A 119 6.15 3.63 -8.00
CA SER A 119 6.49 4.02 -6.63
C SER A 119 5.22 4.33 -5.84
N ARG A 120 5.06 3.71 -4.65
CA ARG A 120 3.92 3.99 -3.75
C ARG A 120 4.05 5.32 -3.02
N SER A 121 5.27 5.81 -2.81
CA SER A 121 5.56 7.05 -2.08
C SER A 121 5.78 8.25 -3.00
N ILE A 122 5.46 9.45 -2.50
CA ILE A 122 5.71 10.74 -3.17
C ILE A 122 7.17 11.22 -2.99
N TRP A 123 8.04 10.41 -2.38
CA TRP A 123 9.46 10.74 -2.29
C TRP A 123 10.01 10.88 -3.70
N LYS A 124 10.35 12.10 -4.09
CA LYS A 124 10.98 12.40 -5.37
C LYS A 124 12.49 12.42 -5.15
N PRO A 125 13.23 11.33 -5.44
CA PRO A 125 14.63 11.53 -5.76
C PRO A 125 14.68 12.46 -6.97
N SER A 126 15.56 13.46 -6.92
CA SER A 126 15.76 14.41 -8.02
C SER A 126 16.45 13.71 -9.20
N ARG A 127 15.74 12.84 -9.91
CA ARG A 127 16.12 12.34 -11.24
C ARG A 127 14.92 11.73 -11.94
N SER A 128 14.56 12.33 -13.07
CA SER A 128 13.65 11.74 -14.05
C SER A 128 14.35 10.58 -14.76
N ALA A 129 14.30 9.39 -14.18
CA ALA A 129 14.63 8.15 -14.86
C ALA A 129 13.34 7.34 -15.01
N THR A 130 12.56 7.69 -16.04
CA THR A 130 11.50 6.81 -16.55
C THR A 130 12.18 5.63 -17.25
N THR A 131 12.58 4.61 -16.50
CA THR A 131 13.03 3.35 -17.11
C THR A 131 11.80 2.55 -17.51
N THR A 132 11.56 2.59 -18.82
CA THR A 132 10.49 1.92 -19.53
C THR A 132 10.60 0.40 -19.41
N ARG A 133 9.62 -0.25 -18.79
CA ARG A 133 9.05 -1.48 -19.35
C ARG A 133 7.53 -1.30 -19.41
N ALA A 134 7.08 -0.95 -20.62
CA ALA A 134 5.75 -0.42 -20.97
C ALA A 134 5.44 0.99 -20.41
N THR A 135 5.97 2.03 -21.07
CA THR A 135 5.56 3.42 -20.87
C THR A 135 4.12 3.59 -21.32
N GLY A 136 3.21 3.73 -20.35
CA GLY A 136 1.90 4.29 -20.61
C GLY A 136 1.85 5.76 -20.25
N LYS A 137 1.46 6.64 -21.19
CA LYS A 137 1.19 8.04 -20.85
C LYS A 137 0.00 8.07 -19.89
N PRO A 138 0.06 8.82 -18.77
CA PRO A 138 -1.11 9.04 -17.93
C PRO A 138 -2.13 9.82 -18.75
N CYS A 139 -3.15 9.12 -19.23
CA CYS A 139 -4.28 9.70 -19.92
C CYS A 139 -5.40 9.75 -18.88
N ARG A 140 -5.61 10.91 -18.26
CA ARG A 140 -6.76 11.11 -17.37
C ARG A 140 -8.03 11.11 -18.22
N THR A 141 -8.54 9.94 -18.57
CA THR A 141 -9.91 9.83 -19.06
C THR A 141 -10.85 9.98 -17.85
N PRO A 142 -11.89 10.84 -17.91
CA PRO A 142 -12.91 10.83 -16.88
C PRO A 142 -13.51 9.42 -16.84
N SER A 143 -13.67 8.87 -15.63
CA SER A 143 -14.33 7.58 -15.45
C SER A 143 -15.62 7.55 -16.26
N PRO A 144 -15.89 6.50 -17.05
CA PRO A 144 -17.20 6.36 -17.66
C PRO A 144 -18.20 6.31 -16.51
N ALA A 145 -19.22 7.17 -16.57
CA ALA A 145 -20.32 7.13 -15.61
C ALA A 145 -20.80 5.67 -15.50
N THR A 146 -20.81 5.13 -14.29
CA THR A 146 -21.35 3.81 -14.02
C THR A 146 -22.76 3.78 -14.58
N ARG A 147 -22.97 3.09 -15.70
CA ARG A 147 -24.30 2.96 -16.28
C ARG A 147 -25.08 2.03 -15.36
N THR A 148 -25.88 2.61 -14.47
CA THR A 148 -26.83 1.86 -13.66
C THR A 148 -27.68 1.00 -14.59
N PRO A 149 -27.87 -0.29 -14.32
CA PRO A 149 -28.76 -1.12 -15.11
C PRO A 149 -30.13 -0.45 -15.15
N LYS A 150 -30.69 -0.28 -16.35
CA LYS A 150 -32.07 0.20 -16.51
C LYS A 150 -32.97 -0.81 -15.78
N PRO A 151 -33.83 -0.40 -14.83
CA PRO A 151 -34.70 -1.34 -14.15
C PRO A 151 -35.60 -2.03 -15.18
N ASP A 152 -35.67 -3.35 -15.11
CA ASP A 152 -36.44 -4.19 -16.02
C ASP A 152 -37.88 -3.69 -16.12
N ARG A 153 -38.33 -3.42 -17.35
CA ARG A 153 -39.74 -3.12 -17.61
C ARG A 153 -40.56 -4.35 -17.27
N LYS A 154 -41.40 -4.23 -16.23
CA LYS A 154 -42.44 -5.18 -15.84
C LYS A 154 -43.21 -5.68 -17.09
N PRO A 155 -43.38 -6.99 -17.30
CA PRO A 155 -44.13 -7.50 -18.44
C PRO A 155 -45.60 -7.05 -18.39
N PRO A 156 -46.24 -6.78 -19.54
CA PRO A 156 -47.63 -6.31 -19.58
C PRO A 156 -48.57 -7.39 -19.02
N SER A 157 -49.45 -6.99 -18.11
CA SER A 157 -50.47 -7.86 -17.52
C SER A 157 -51.42 -8.40 -18.60
N PRO A 158 -51.81 -9.69 -18.56
CA PRO A 158 -52.74 -10.25 -19.53
C PRO A 158 -54.11 -9.58 -19.42
N SER A 159 -54.62 -9.11 -20.56
CA SER A 159 -55.90 -8.42 -20.69
C SER A 159 -57.06 -9.29 -20.21
N ARG A 160 -57.73 -8.84 -19.14
CA ARG A 160 -58.98 -9.45 -18.66
C ARG A 160 -60.08 -9.15 -19.67
N ARG A 161 -60.44 -10.17 -20.45
CA ARG A 161 -61.57 -10.21 -21.40
C ARG A 161 -62.85 -9.74 -20.69
N ARG A 162 -63.31 -8.51 -20.97
CA ARG A 162 -64.61 -8.02 -20.49
C ARG A 162 -65.71 -8.79 -21.22
N ARG A 163 -66.50 -9.57 -20.47
CA ARG A 163 -67.82 -10.05 -20.93
C ARG A 163 -68.72 -8.83 -21.12
N GLY A 164 -69.46 -8.84 -22.22
CA GLY A 164 -70.36 -7.76 -22.61
C GLY A 164 -71.43 -7.48 -21.56
N SER A 165 -71.82 -6.22 -21.48
CA SER A 165 -73.07 -5.80 -20.86
C SER A 165 -73.82 -4.97 -21.88
N THR A 166 -74.96 -5.52 -22.24
CA THR A 166 -75.98 -4.98 -23.13
C THR A 166 -76.63 -3.75 -22.49
N ILE A 167 -76.85 -2.77 -23.37
CA ILE A 167 -77.76 -1.62 -23.38
C ILE A 167 -79.04 -1.78 -22.55
N TRP A 168 -79.50 -0.69 -21.91
CA TRP A 168 -80.81 0.02 -22.01
C TRP A 168 -80.86 1.05 -20.86
N ARG A 169 -80.99 2.36 -21.12
CA ARG A 169 -82.21 3.17 -21.27
C ARG A 169 -83.34 2.83 -20.31
#